data_AF-A0A6N6Q3V4-F1
#
_entry.id   AF-A0A6N6Q3V4-F1
#
_cell.length_a   1.000
_cell.length_b   1.000
_cell.length_c   1.000
_cell.angle_alpha   90.00
_cell.angle_beta   90.00
_cell.angle_gamma   90.00
#
_symmetry.space_group_name_H-M   'P 1'
#
loop_
_entity.id
_entity.type
_entity.pdbx_description
1 polymer ?
#
loop_
_entity_poly.entity_id
_entity_poly.type
_entity_poly.pdbx_seq_one_letter_code
_entity_poly.pdbx_strand_id
1 'polypeptide(L)'
;MMEATPPHLNPRRSLAFDGFKLFLSAALLLLGGCHSPRPIQFGFYSVPKADLTAVRELGVDFVVGTKTKEYLDAAKQLNLQVIGTGSKFHNHSVLLGNYLSDEPDLLGISPAQIA
;
A
#
# COMPACT_ATOMS: atom_id res chain seq x y z
N MET A 1 33.91 -69.01 28.43
CA MET A 1 34.34 -67.61 28.35
C MET A 1 33.21 -66.84 27.69
N MET A 2 32.42 -66.10 28.49
CA MET A 2 31.24 -65.36 28.01
C MET A 2 31.60 -63.88 27.96
N GLU A 3 31.50 -63.31 26.76
CA GLU A 3 31.81 -61.91 26.44
C GLU A 3 30.64 -61.01 26.84
N ALA A 4 30.91 -60.03 27.72
CA ALA A 4 29.92 -59.10 28.23
C ALA A 4 29.70 -57.95 27.24
N THR A 5 28.45 -57.74 26.82
CA THR A 5 28.02 -56.64 25.95
C THR A 5 27.95 -55.31 26.75
N PRO A 6 28.45 -54.17 26.23
CA PRO A 6 28.43 -52.90 26.96
C PRO A 6 27.07 -52.18 26.88
N PRO A 7 26.75 -51.27 27.83
CA PRO A 7 25.44 -50.66 27.98
C PRO A 7 25.17 -49.53 26.97
N HIS A 8 23.91 -49.44 26.56
CA HIS A 8 23.32 -48.45 25.67
C HIS A 8 23.31 -47.05 26.34
N LEU A 9 24.11 -46.11 25.82
CA LEU A 9 24.10 -44.70 26.25
C LEU A 9 22.81 -44.02 25.78
N ASN A 10 22.06 -43.49 26.75
CA ASN A 10 20.83 -42.73 26.54
C ASN A 10 21.18 -41.24 26.39
N PRO A 11 20.97 -40.60 25.22
CA PRO A 11 21.21 -39.17 25.06
C PRO A 11 20.03 -38.39 25.66
N ARG A 12 20.21 -37.88 26.88
CA ARG A 12 19.36 -36.81 27.44
C ARG A 12 19.45 -35.60 26.50
N ARG A 13 18.44 -35.41 25.65
CA ARG A 13 18.30 -34.23 24.80
C ARG A 13 18.05 -33.00 25.68
N SER A 14 18.91 -32.02 25.48
CA SER A 14 18.85 -30.65 25.97
C SER A 14 17.50 -30.01 25.66
N LEU A 15 16.74 -29.68 26.70
CA LEU A 15 15.39 -29.08 26.65
C LEU A 15 15.42 -27.54 26.75
N ALA A 16 16.57 -26.90 26.50
CA ALA A 16 16.78 -25.48 26.81
C ALA A 16 16.83 -24.53 25.60
N PHE A 17 16.72 -25.03 24.36
CA PHE A 17 17.00 -24.22 23.15
C PHE A 17 15.76 -23.68 22.41
N ASP A 18 14.54 -24.08 22.79
CA ASP A 18 13.31 -23.70 22.07
C ASP A 18 12.63 -22.44 22.61
N GLY A 19 12.87 -22.06 23.88
CA GLY A 19 12.22 -20.89 24.50
C GLY A 19 12.64 -19.56 23.90
N PHE A 20 13.90 -19.44 23.46
CA PHE A 20 14.44 -18.18 22.91
C PHE A 20 13.83 -17.81 21.56
N LYS A 21 13.53 -18.81 20.72
CA LYS A 21 12.90 -18.58 19.40
C LYS A 21 11.46 -18.11 19.55
N LEU A 22 10.71 -18.72 20.47
CA LEU A 22 9.33 -18.33 20.77
C LEU A 22 9.26 -16.88 21.28
N PHE A 23 10.20 -16.49 22.15
CA PHE A 23 10.26 -15.14 22.70
C PHE A 23 10.62 -14.09 21.64
N LEU A 24 11.56 -14.40 20.73
CA LEU A 24 11.95 -13.48 19.66
C LEU A 24 10.82 -13.27 18.64
N SER A 25 10.05 -14.31 18.31
CA SER A 25 8.86 -14.20 17.45
C SER A 25 7.77 -13.34 18.08
N ALA A 26 7.51 -13.51 19.39
CA ALA A 26 6.54 -12.70 20.12
C ALA A 26 6.95 -11.22 20.20
N ALA A 27 8.24 -10.94 20.40
CA ALA A 27 8.77 -9.58 20.42
C ALA A 27 8.66 -8.89 19.04
N LEU A 28 8.88 -9.63 17.94
CA LEU A 28 8.70 -9.09 16.58
C LEU A 28 7.24 -8.76 16.26
N LEU A 29 6.30 -9.58 16.73
CA LEU A 29 4.86 -9.35 16.57
C LEU A 29 4.35 -8.13 17.37
N LEU A 30 4.96 -7.85 18.52
CA LEU A 30 4.60 -6.69 19.37
C LEU A 30 5.22 -5.38 18.86
N LEU A 31 6.38 -5.43 18.19
CA LEU A 31 7.03 -4.28 17.55
C LEU A 31 6.53 -4.03 16.12
N GLY A 32 6.01 -5.06 15.45
CA GLY A 32 5.22 -4.96 14.23
C GLY A 32 3.84 -4.42 14.55
N GLY A 33 3.78 -3.17 15.03
CA GLY A 33 2.53 -2.47 15.32
C GLY A 33 1.54 -2.72 14.19
N CYS A 34 0.34 -3.17 14.56
CA CYS A 34 -0.77 -3.37 13.64
C CYS A 34 -1.07 -2.04 12.95
N HIS A 35 -0.39 -1.78 11.83
CA HIS A 35 -0.75 -0.72 10.91
C HIS A 35 -2.03 -1.20 10.24
N SER A 36 -3.17 -0.87 10.85
CA SER A 36 -4.48 -1.10 10.23
C SER A 36 -4.40 -0.50 8.82
N PRO A 37 -4.66 -1.28 7.76
CA PRO A 37 -4.68 -0.74 6.42
C PRO A 37 -5.69 0.41 6.41
N ARG A 38 -5.22 1.62 6.11
CA ARG A 38 -6.09 2.78 6.04
C ARG A 38 -7.19 2.48 5.03
N PRO A 39 -8.45 2.81 5.32
CA PRO A 39 -9.51 2.67 4.33
C PRO A 39 -9.09 3.45 3.09
N ILE A 40 -9.15 2.78 1.93
CA ILE A 40 -8.89 3.42 0.64
C ILE A 40 -9.96 4.50 0.48
N GLN A 41 -9.57 5.76 0.58
CA GLN A 41 -10.45 6.88 0.30
C GLN A 41 -10.42 7.13 -1.20
N PHE A 42 -11.58 6.97 -1.85
CA PHE A 42 -11.74 7.21 -3.27
C PHE A 42 -12.84 8.24 -3.50
N GLY A 43 -12.55 9.23 -4.33
CA GLY A 43 -13.51 10.21 -4.82
C GLY A 43 -13.49 10.22 -6.35
N PHE A 44 -14.68 10.12 -6.97
CA PHE A 44 -14.83 10.23 -8.41
C PHE A 44 -15.12 11.69 -8.78
N TYR A 45 -14.11 12.56 -8.77
CA TYR A 45 -14.26 13.92 -9.26
C TYR A 45 -12.98 14.37 -9.97
N SER A 46 -13.15 15.19 -11.02
CA SER A 46 -12.03 15.71 -11.80
C SER A 46 -11.25 16.74 -10.97
N VAL A 47 -10.07 16.36 -10.51
CA VAL A 47 -9.22 17.22 -9.68
C VAL A 47 -8.40 18.17 -10.55
N PRO A 48 -8.45 19.50 -10.35
CA PRO A 48 -7.54 20.43 -11.02
C PRO A 48 -6.09 20.19 -10.61
N LYS A 49 -5.13 20.43 -11.51
CA LYS A 49 -3.69 20.27 -11.22
C LYS A 49 -3.24 21.03 -9.95
N ALA A 50 -3.82 22.21 -9.72
CA ALA A 50 -3.49 23.07 -8.59
C ALA A 50 -3.81 22.41 -7.22
N ASP A 51 -4.77 21.48 -7.19
CA ASP A 51 -5.28 20.89 -5.96
C ASP A 51 -4.65 19.52 -5.64
N LEU A 52 -3.77 19.00 -6.52
CA LEU A 52 -3.14 17.70 -6.34
C LEU A 52 -2.37 17.56 -5.02
N THR A 53 -1.72 18.64 -4.57
CA THR A 53 -1.00 18.64 -3.29
C THR A 53 -1.97 18.47 -2.12
N ALA A 54 -3.07 19.22 -2.11
CA ALA A 54 -4.10 19.12 -1.07
C ALA A 54 -4.73 17.73 -1.06
N VAL A 55 -5.01 17.16 -2.24
CA VAL A 55 -5.54 15.78 -2.34
C VAL A 55 -4.55 14.75 -1.80
N ARG A 56 -3.24 14.94 -2.00
CA ARG A 56 -2.24 14.07 -1.40
C ARG A 56 -2.19 14.20 0.12
N GLU A 57 -2.34 15.41 0.66
CA GLU A 57 -2.39 15.68 2.10
C GLU A 57 -3.61 15.05 2.78
N LEU A 58 -4.72 14.91 2.06
CA LEU A 58 -5.89 14.15 2.50
C LEU A 58 -5.64 12.64 2.58
N GLY A 59 -4.49 12.15 2.10
CA GLY A 59 -4.13 10.74 2.14
C GLY A 59 -4.76 9.92 1.01
N VAL A 60 -5.19 10.57 -0.07
CA VAL A 60 -5.74 9.91 -1.25
C VAL A 60 -4.63 9.22 -2.06
N ASP A 61 -4.94 8.04 -2.59
CA ASP A 61 -4.01 7.21 -3.37
C ASP A 61 -4.15 7.40 -4.88
N PHE A 62 -5.35 7.73 -5.36
CA PHE A 62 -5.63 7.97 -6.78
C PHE A 62 -6.66 9.06 -7.00
N VAL A 63 -6.56 9.73 -8.15
CA VAL A 63 -7.47 10.80 -8.56
C VAL A 63 -8.04 10.56 -9.94
N VAL A 64 -9.22 11.12 -10.20
CA VAL A 64 -9.74 11.25 -11.56
C VAL A 64 -9.27 12.60 -12.12
N GLY A 65 -8.71 12.63 -13.33
CA GLY A 65 -8.18 13.89 -13.85
C GLY A 65 -7.77 13.87 -15.32
N THR A 66 -7.23 15.00 -15.78
CA THR A 66 -6.88 15.18 -17.20
C THR A 66 -5.64 14.38 -17.60
N LYS A 67 -5.65 13.77 -18.78
CA LYS A 67 -4.48 13.12 -19.37
C LYS A 67 -3.59 14.09 -20.14
N THR A 68 -3.02 15.06 -19.45
CA THR A 68 -1.94 15.89 -20.02
C THR A 68 -0.60 15.45 -19.42
N LYS A 69 0.49 15.59 -20.17
CA LYS A 69 1.83 15.26 -19.68
C LYS A 69 2.15 16.01 -18.38
N GLU A 70 1.84 17.31 -18.36
CA GLU A 70 2.06 18.18 -17.20
C GLU A 70 1.29 17.73 -15.95
N TYR A 71 0.04 17.28 -16.12
CA TYR A 71 -0.76 16.76 -15.02
C TYR A 71 -0.21 15.43 -14.51
N LEU A 72 0.12 14.51 -15.41
CA LEU A 72 0.62 13.19 -15.07
C LEU A 72 2.02 13.24 -14.43
N ASP A 73 2.88 14.15 -14.88
CA ASP A 73 4.20 14.40 -14.27
C ASP A 73 4.04 14.97 -12.84
N ALA A 74 3.09 15.90 -12.63
CA ALA A 74 2.80 16.43 -11.29
C ALA A 74 2.24 15.36 -10.35
N ALA A 75 1.30 14.53 -10.82
CA ALA A 75 0.77 13.41 -10.04
C ALA A 75 1.89 12.41 -9.67
N LYS A 76 2.82 12.14 -10.59
CA LYS A 76 3.99 11.29 -10.33
C LYS A 76 4.88 11.82 -9.22
N GLN A 77 5.14 13.13 -9.18
CA GLN A 77 5.94 13.74 -8.10
C GLN A 77 5.28 13.58 -6.73
N LEU A 78 3.95 13.51 -6.69
CA LEU A 78 3.15 13.38 -5.47
C LEU A 78 2.83 11.92 -5.11
N ASN A 79 3.36 10.94 -5.86
CA ASN A 79 2.99 9.52 -5.74
C ASN A 79 1.48 9.28 -5.83
N LEU A 80 0.79 10.04 -6.66
CA LEU A 80 -0.64 9.87 -6.96
C LEU A 80 -0.82 9.07 -8.23
N GLN A 81 -1.75 8.13 -8.19
CA GLN A 81 -2.23 7.43 -9.36
C GLN A 81 -3.37 8.20 -10.04
N VAL A 82 -3.53 8.04 -11.35
CA VAL A 82 -4.50 8.80 -12.15
C VAL A 82 -5.39 7.87 -12.94
N ILE A 83 -6.70 8.07 -12.84
CA ILE A 83 -7.71 7.57 -13.77
C ILE A 83 -8.08 8.73 -14.68
N GLY A 84 -7.87 8.59 -15.98
CA GLY A 84 -7.97 9.70 -16.92
C GLY A 84 -8.87 9.41 -18.11
N THR A 85 -9.33 10.44 -18.81
CA THR A 85 -10.03 10.26 -20.09
C THR A 85 -9.17 10.76 -21.26
N GLY A 86 -9.38 10.17 -22.45
CA GLY A 86 -8.68 10.55 -23.69
C GLY A 86 -7.69 9.52 -24.25
N SER A 87 -7.28 9.76 -25.50
CA SER A 87 -6.52 8.84 -26.37
C SER A 87 -4.99 9.02 -26.35
N LYS A 88 -4.46 9.82 -25.42
CA LYS A 88 -3.02 10.08 -25.29
C LYS A 88 -2.49 9.56 -23.96
N PHE A 89 -1.16 9.38 -23.88
CA PHE A 89 -0.42 9.02 -22.67
C PHE A 89 -0.83 7.70 -22.00
N HIS A 90 -1.32 6.73 -22.78
CA HIS A 90 -1.73 5.40 -22.27
C HIS A 90 -0.64 4.63 -21.53
N ASN A 91 0.64 4.92 -21.83
CA ASN A 91 1.79 4.23 -21.25
C ASN A 91 2.43 5.02 -20.09
N HIS A 92 1.79 6.08 -19.60
CA HIS A 92 2.34 6.84 -18.48
C HIS A 92 2.30 6.01 -17.19
N SER A 93 3.40 5.94 -16.45
CA SER A 93 3.58 5.00 -15.31
C SER A 93 2.63 5.21 -14.13
N VAL A 94 1.92 6.33 -14.09
CA VAL A 94 0.96 6.68 -13.02
C VAL A 94 -0.49 6.58 -13.49
N LEU A 95 -0.72 6.16 -14.73
CA LEU A 95 -2.05 6.00 -15.27
C LEU A 95 -2.56 4.60 -14.92
N LEU A 96 -3.61 4.52 -14.11
CA LEU A 96 -4.27 3.26 -13.75
C LEU A 96 -5.29 2.82 -14.79
N GLY A 97 -5.95 3.76 -15.45
CA GLY A 97 -7.09 3.41 -16.29
C GLY A 97 -7.69 4.57 -17.06
N ASN A 98 -8.64 4.19 -17.93
CA ASN A 98 -9.51 5.09 -18.64
C ASN A 98 -10.90 5.09 -18.03
N TYR A 99 -11.55 6.25 -17.97
CA TYR A 99 -12.98 6.36 -17.72
C TYR A 99 -13.68 7.01 -18.91
N LEU A 100 -14.96 6.66 -19.11
CA LEU A 100 -15.73 6.99 -20.32
C LEU A 100 -16.72 8.16 -20.12
N SER A 101 -16.89 8.65 -18.90
CA SER A 101 -17.96 9.58 -18.51
C SER A 101 -17.43 10.67 -17.59
N ASP A 102 -17.43 11.92 -18.04
CA ASP A 102 -17.28 13.10 -17.19
C ASP A 102 -18.67 13.37 -16.59
N GLU A 103 -18.86 13.21 -15.28
CA GLU A 103 -20.12 13.58 -14.63
C GLU A 103 -20.09 15.10 -14.40
N PRO A 104 -20.83 15.89 -15.20
CA PRO A 104 -20.71 17.36 -15.19
C PRO A 104 -21.13 17.99 -13.86
N ASP A 105 -21.89 17.26 -13.05
CA ASP A 105 -22.46 17.72 -11.78
C ASP A 105 -21.41 17.89 -10.66
N LEU A 106 -20.19 17.38 -10.87
CA LEU A 106 -19.08 17.46 -9.91
C LEU A 106 -18.04 18.52 -10.28
N LEU A 107 -18.28 19.30 -11.33
CA LEU A 107 -17.38 20.38 -11.74
C LEU A 107 -17.43 21.55 -10.74
N GLY A 108 -16.26 21.95 -10.20
CA GLY A 108 -16.12 23.14 -9.37
C GLY A 108 -16.33 22.94 -7.86
N ILE A 109 -16.50 21.71 -7.41
CA ILE A 109 -16.54 21.37 -5.98
C ILE A 109 -15.10 21.25 -5.46
N SER A 110 -14.78 21.95 -4.37
CA SER A 110 -13.46 21.87 -3.75
C SER A 110 -13.28 20.53 -3.03
N PRO A 111 -12.05 19.97 -2.95
CA PRO A 111 -11.81 18.69 -2.28
C PRO A 111 -12.37 18.60 -0.84
N ALA A 112 -12.35 19.71 -0.10
CA ALA A 112 -12.86 19.77 1.28
C ALA A 112 -14.38 19.60 1.40
N GLN A 113 -15.14 19.79 0.32
CA GLN A 113 -16.60 19.62 0.31
C GLN A 113 -17.04 18.17 0.01
N ILE A 114 -16.09 17.31 -0.34
CA ILE A 114 -16.32 15.91 -0.71
C ILE A 114 -15.95 14.97 0.46
N ALA A 115 -15.12 15.45 1.38
CA ALA A 115 -14.63 14.73 2.56
C ALA A 115 -15.70 14.57 3.65
#